data_AF-A0A2K8U499-F1
#
_entry.id   AF-A0A2K8U499-F1
#
_cell.length_a   1.000
_cell.length_b   1.000
_cell.length_c   1.000
_cell.angle_alpha   90.00
_cell.angle_beta   90.00
_cell.angle_gamma   90.00
#
_symmetry.space_group_name_H-M   'P 1'
#
loop_
_entity.id
_entity.type
_entity.pdbx_description
1 polymer ?
#
loop_
_entity_poly.entity_id
_entity_poly.type
_entity_poly.pdbx_seq_one_letter_code
_entity_poly.pdbx_strand_id
1 'polypeptide(L)' 'MVGAKGQISLGRQYAGRQVLVEEQEPGVWLVRTVTVIPDNERWLHQSQAAADLERALAWAAVNPPDDANTEQLLKEFQER' A
#
# COMPACT_ATOMS: atom_id res chain seq x y z
N MET A 1 7.18 -16.61 -25.03
CA MET A 1 8.39 -17.11 -25.73
C MET A 1 9.61 -16.44 -25.13
N VAL A 2 10.70 -17.19 -24.91
CA VAL A 2 12.00 -16.65 -24.51
C VAL A 2 12.72 -16.23 -25.79
N GLY A 3 13.10 -14.96 -25.91
CA GLY A 3 13.85 -14.45 -27.06
C GLY A 3 15.29 -14.95 -27.08
N ALA A 4 15.99 -14.79 -28.20
CA ALA A 4 17.39 -15.26 -28.38
C ALA A 4 18.40 -14.71 -27.35
N LYS A 5 18.04 -13.65 -26.61
CA LYS A 5 18.85 -13.05 -25.53
C LYS A 5 18.34 -13.39 -24.12
N GLY A 6 17.45 -14.36 -23.97
CA GLY A 6 16.85 -14.72 -22.67
C GLY A 6 15.72 -13.79 -22.20
N GLN A 7 15.24 -12.88 -23.05
CA GLN A 7 14.14 -11.97 -22.70
C GLN A 7 12.79 -12.71 -22.67
N ILE A 8 11.99 -12.47 -21.64
CA ILE A 8 10.59 -12.92 -21.57
C ILE A 8 9.67 -11.73 -21.78
N SER A 9 8.88 -11.77 -22.85
CA SER A 9 7.80 -10.79 -23.08
C SER A 9 6.49 -11.33 -22.51
N LEU A 10 5.97 -10.68 -21.45
CA LEU A 10 4.71 -11.07 -20.79
C LEU A 10 3.47 -10.52 -21.50
N GLY A 11 3.63 -9.50 -22.35
CA GLY A 11 2.54 -8.84 -23.07
C GLY A 11 2.05 -7.55 -22.39
N ARG A 12 1.31 -6.74 -23.15
CA ARG A 12 0.92 -5.38 -22.75
C ARG A 12 0.01 -5.33 -21.53
N GLN A 13 -0.77 -6.39 -21.28
CA GLN A 13 -1.65 -6.49 -20.10
C GLN A 13 -0.91 -6.50 -18.75
N TYR A 14 0.40 -6.78 -18.75
CA TYR A 14 1.25 -6.75 -17.56
C TYR A 14 2.19 -5.54 -17.54
N ALA A 15 2.06 -4.61 -18.48
CA ALA A 15 2.87 -3.40 -18.49
C ALA A 15 2.65 -2.58 -17.21
N GLY A 16 3.75 -2.16 -16.58
CA GLY A 16 3.73 -1.38 -15.33
C GLY A 16 3.43 -2.20 -14.06
N ARG A 17 3.14 -3.50 -14.16
CA ARG A 17 2.98 -4.37 -13.00
C ARG A 17 4.32 -4.90 -12.52
N GLN A 18 4.48 -5.02 -11.22
CA GLN A 18 5.62 -5.72 -10.63
C GLN A 18 5.39 -7.22 -10.69
N VAL A 19 6.44 -7.95 -11.03
CA VAL A 19 6.44 -9.41 -11.11
C VAL A 19 7.60 -9.95 -10.32
N LEU A 20 7.36 -11.06 -9.63
CA LEU A 20 8.38 -11.84 -8.96
C LEU A 20 8.74 -13.03 -9.85
N VAL A 21 10.04 -13.25 -10.02
CA VAL A 21 10.61 -14.38 -10.77
C VAL A 21 11.42 -15.22 -9.80
N GLU A 22 11.08 -16.51 -9.69
CA GLU A 22 11.75 -17.46 -8.82
C GLU A 22 12.12 -18.72 -9.59
N GLU A 23 13.30 -19.28 -9.32
CA GLU A 23 13.68 -20.61 -9.77
C GLU A 23 13.26 -21.62 -8.69
N GLN A 24 12.34 -22.53 -9.05
CA GLN A 24 11.87 -23.57 -8.12
C GLN A 24 12.78 -24.80 -8.15
N GLU A 25 13.26 -25.14 -9.35
CA GLU A 25 14.19 -26.22 -9.64
C GLU A 25 15.09 -25.79 -10.81
N PRO A 26 16.25 -26.43 -11.04
CA PRO A 26 17.12 -26.10 -12.16
C PRO A 26 16.36 -26.05 -13.50
N GLY A 27 16.23 -24.85 -14.07
CA GLY A 27 15.52 -24.62 -15.33
C GLY A 27 13.99 -24.48 -15.23
N VAL A 28 13.40 -24.50 -14.03
CA VAL A 28 11.97 -24.28 -13.79
C VAL A 28 11.76 -22.94 -13.11
N TRP A 29 11.19 -21.99 -13.84
CA TRP A 29 10.95 -20.63 -13.36
C TRP A 29 9.47 -20.35 -13.16
N LEU A 30 9.11 -19.79 -12.01
CA LEU A 30 7.77 -19.30 -11.69
C LEU A 30 7.75 -17.77 -11.79
N VAL A 31 6.82 -17.24 -12.59
CA VAL A 31 6.58 -15.80 -12.72
C VAL A 31 5.17 -15.48 -12.20
N ARG A 32 5.07 -14.63 -11.18
CA ARG A 32 3.80 -14.20 -10.61
C ARG A 32 3.73 -12.68 -10.47
N THR A 33 2.53 -12.11 -10.64
CA THR A 33 2.29 -10.70 -10.32
C THR A 33 2.23 -10.52 -8.81
N VAL A 34 2.82 -9.43 -8.31
CA VAL A 34 2.81 -9.12 -6.88
C VAL A 34 2.39 -7.67 -6.65
N THR A 35 1.83 -7.41 -5.49
CA THR A 35 1.65 -6.05 -4.97
C THR A 35 2.79 -5.79 -3.99
N VAL A 36 3.58 -4.75 -4.24
CA VAL A 36 4.65 -4.36 -3.32
C VAL A 36 4.09 -3.37 -2.32
N ILE A 37 4.32 -3.68 -1.04
CA ILE A 37 3.98 -2.82 0.09
C ILE A 37 5.30 -2.41 0.74
N PRO A 38 5.60 -1.10 0.83
CA PRO A 38 6.75 -0.59 1.56
C PRO A 38 6.80 -1.10 3.01
N ASP A 39 8.00 -1.33 3.54
CA ASP A 39 8.15 -1.89 4.89
C ASP A 39 7.50 -1.01 5.98
N ASN A 40 7.58 0.31 5.82
CA ASN A 40 6.95 1.28 6.71
C ASN A 40 5.41 1.35 6.57
N GLU A 41 4.82 0.72 5.56
CA GLU A 41 3.38 0.65 5.32
C GLU A 41 2.81 -0.74 5.62
N ARG A 42 3.66 -1.76 5.75
CA ARG A 42 3.23 -3.15 6.03
C ARG A 42 2.34 -3.28 7.27
N TRP A 43 2.54 -2.42 8.28
CA TRP A 43 1.75 -2.44 9.51
C TRP A 43 0.25 -2.20 9.26
N LEU A 44 -0.13 -1.43 8.24
CA LEU A 44 -1.53 -1.17 7.89
C LEU A 44 -2.29 -2.44 7.47
N HIS A 45 -1.57 -3.48 7.03
CA HIS A 45 -2.16 -4.75 6.64
C HIS A 45 -2.34 -5.72 7.82
N GLN A 46 -1.91 -5.36 9.03
CA GLN A 46 -2.21 -6.14 10.23
C GLN A 46 -3.68 -5.98 10.60
N SER A 47 -4.34 -7.06 11.00
CA SER A 47 -5.80 -7.08 11.20
C SER A 47 -6.31 -5.98 12.13
N GLN A 48 -5.59 -5.70 13.22
CA GLN A 48 -5.99 -4.66 14.17
C GLN A 48 -5.83 -3.25 13.57
N ALA A 49 -4.67 -2.96 12.98
CA ALA A 49 -4.41 -1.65 12.36
C ALA A 49 -5.37 -1.34 11.21
N ALA A 50 -5.68 -2.33 10.38
CA ALA A 50 -6.67 -2.21 9.31
C ALA A 50 -8.06 -1.87 9.86
N ALA A 51 -8.53 -2.61 10.87
CA ALA A 51 -9.83 -2.37 11.50
C ALA A 51 -9.88 -1.00 12.21
N ASP A 52 -8.79 -0.58 12.85
CA ASP A 52 -8.70 0.72 13.50
C ASP A 52 -8.78 1.86 12.48
N LEU A 53 -8.05 1.73 11.37
CA LEU A 53 -8.08 2.70 10.27
C LEU A 53 -9.47 2.78 9.64
N GLU A 54 -10.13 1.63 9.36
CA GLU A 54 -11.48 1.62 8.82
C GLU A 54 -12.47 2.35 9.73
N ARG A 55 -12.39 2.11 11.05
CA ARG A 55 -13.22 2.82 12.04
C ARG A 55 -12.93 4.32 12.06
N ALA A 56 -11.67 4.72 12.02
CA ALA A 56 -11.27 6.12 11.99
C ALA A 56 -11.80 6.83 10.72
N LEU A 57 -11.70 6.18 9.56
CA LEU A 57 -12.21 6.70 8.29
C LEU A 57 -13.74 6.80 8.28
N ALA A 58 -14.44 5.79 8.82
CA ALA A 58 -15.90 5.82 8.96
C ALA A 58 -16.37 6.96 9.87
N TRP A 59 -15.66 7.21 10.97
CA TRP A 59 -15.93 8.34 11.85
C TRP A 59 -15.66 9.68 11.13
N ALA A 60 -14.52 9.82 10.46
CA ALA A 60 -14.15 11.05 9.76
C ALA A 60 -15.15 11.42 8.65
N ALA A 61 -15.71 10.41 7.96
CA ALA A 61 -16.71 10.63 6.91
C ALA A 61 -17.99 11.31 7.41
N VAL A 62 -18.35 11.13 8.69
CA VAL A 62 -19.55 11.74 9.30
C VAL A 62 -19.23 12.89 10.28
N ASN A 63 -17.95 13.17 10.50
CA ASN A 63 -17.47 14.27 11.33
C ASN A 63 -16.51 15.13 10.49
N PRO A 64 -17.04 15.98 9.59
CA PRO A 64 -16.20 16.86 8.79
C PRO A 64 -15.39 17.79 9.70
N PRO A 65 -14.15 18.14 9.32
CA PRO A 65 -13.35 19.09 10.07
C PRO A 65 -14.09 20.44 10.15
N ASP A 66 -14.12 21.01 11.35
CA ASP A 66 -14.71 22.31 11.64
C ASP A 66 -13.66 23.18 12.34
N ASP A 67 -13.43 24.36 11.79
CA ASP A 67 -12.43 25.32 12.28
C ASP A 67 -13.01 26.29 13.33
N ALA A 68 -14.30 26.17 13.67
CA ALA A 68 -14.99 27.10 14.57
C ALA A 68 -14.27 27.32 15.92
N ASN A 69 -13.58 26.30 16.44
CA ASN A 69 -12.91 26.36 17.74
C ASN A 69 -11.37 26.38 17.65
N THR A 70 -10.81 26.51 16.45
CA THR A 70 -9.35 26.39 16.22
C THR A 70 -8.55 27.43 16.98
N GLU A 71 -8.99 28.69 17.02
CA GLU A 71 -8.29 29.76 17.76
C GLU A 71 -8.31 29.55 19.28
N GLN A 72 -9.41 29.03 19.81
CA GLN A 72 -9.56 28.77 21.25
C GLN A 72 -8.66 27.61 21.68
N LEU A 73 -8.65 26.53 20.90
CA LEU A 73 -7.77 25.38 21.14
C LEU A 73 -6.28 25.77 21.08
N LEU A 74 -5.89 26.61 20.10
CA LEU A 74 -4.49 27.01 19.96
C LEU A 74 -4.00 27.82 21.16
N LYS A 75 -4.85 28.68 21.74
CA LYS A 75 -4.52 29.42 22.97
C LYS A 75 -4.33 28.47 24.15
N GLU A 76 -5.20 27.48 24.31
CA GLU A 76 -5.08 26.49 25.39
C GLU A 76 -3.78 25.68 25.32
N PHE A 77 -3.32 25.32 24.11
CA PHE A 77 -2.03 24.63 23.93
C PHE A 77 -0.80 25.51 24.17
N GLN A 78 -0.91 26.83 24.03
CA GLN A 78 0.20 27.76 24.28
C GLN A 78 0.36 28.11 25.76
N GLU A 79 -0.69 27.93 26.57
CA GLU A 79 -0.71 28.21 28.01
C GLU A 79 -0.31 26.98 28.86
N ARG A 80 -0.11 25.81 28.24
CA ARG A 80 0.42 24.57 28.87
C ARG A 80 1.92 24.44 28.72
#